data_AF-A0A9D1MLH1-F1
#
_entry.id   AF-A0A9D1MLH1-F1
#
_cell.length_a   1.000
_cell.length_b   1.000
_cell.length_c   1.000
_cell.angle_alpha   90.00
_cell.angle_beta   90.00
_cell.angle_gamma   90.00
#
_symmetry.space_group_name_H-M   'P 1'
#
loop_
_entity.id
_entity.type
_entity.pdbx_description
1 polymer ?
#
loop_
_entity_poly.entity_id
_entity_poly.type
_entity_poly.pdbx_seq_one_letter_code
_entity_poly.pdbx_strand_id
1 'polypeptide(L)' 'MTTMAEKQRELDIMKWNDSVQRGQDCCGSYEFCADCDKSQDYPCAFAFEKHGEKKSVKAPKPAAKKTAAKKPAAKKSK' A
#
# COMPACT_ATOMS: atom_id res chain seq x y z
N MET A 1 -9.34 -10.88 21.34
CA MET A 1 -9.35 -11.52 20.01
C MET A 1 -9.89 -10.47 19.05
N THR A 2 -9.03 -9.84 18.27
CA THR A 2 -9.47 -8.86 17.27
C THR A 2 -10.15 -9.61 16.12
N THR A 3 -11.34 -9.18 15.74
CA THR A 3 -12.14 -9.81 14.68
C THR A 3 -11.68 -9.38 13.28
N MET A 4 -12.02 -10.14 12.24
CA MET A 4 -11.67 -9.78 10.84
C MET A 4 -12.22 -8.42 10.43
N ALA A 5 -13.41 -8.06 10.94
CA ALA A 5 -14.04 -6.77 10.68
C ALA A 5 -13.23 -5.61 11.27
N GLU A 6 -12.71 -5.77 12.50
CA GLU A 6 -11.84 -4.78 13.12
C GLU A 6 -10.53 -4.64 12.35
N LYS A 7 -9.93 -5.78 11.98
CA LYS A 7 -8.69 -5.81 11.19
C LYS A 7 -8.86 -5.12 9.83
N GLN A 8 -9.97 -5.36 9.15
CA GLN A 8 -10.30 -4.71 7.88
C GLN A 8 -10.44 -3.20 8.06
N ARG A 9 -11.10 -2.73 9.13
CA ARG A 9 -11.22 -1.30 9.44
C ARG A 9 -9.86 -0.66 9.71
N GLU A 10 -9.00 -1.30 10.49
CA GLU A 10 -7.65 -0.77 10.78
C GLU A 10 -6.85 -0.60 9.48
N LEU A 11 -6.89 -1.60 8.59
CA LEU A 11 -6.23 -1.56 7.30
C LEU A 11 -6.83 -0.50 6.37
N ASP A 12 -8.15 -0.35 6.38
CA ASP A 12 -8.83 0.67 5.57
C ASP A 12 -8.41 2.09 5.98
N ILE A 13 -8.43 2.38 7.28
CA ILE A 13 -7.98 3.67 7.82
C ILE A 13 -6.50 3.92 7.49
N MET A 14 -5.65 2.90 7.64
CA MET A 14 -4.22 3.00 7.33
C MET A 14 -4.00 3.31 5.85
N LYS A 15 -4.66 2.56 4.96
CA LYS A 15 -4.57 2.73 3.50
C LYS A 15 -5.10 4.10 3.07
N TRP A 16 -6.22 4.53 3.64
CA TRP A 16 -6.80 5.84 3.39
C TRP A 16 -5.82 6.95 3.77
N ASN A 17 -5.24 6.89 4.97
CA ASN A 17 -4.29 7.90 5.42
C ASN A 17 -3.04 7.95 4.53
N ASP A 18 -2.48 6.80 4.16
CA ASP A 18 -1.32 6.74 3.24
C ASP A 18 -1.68 7.27 1.84
N SER A 19 -2.89 6.99 1.34
CA SER A 19 -3.38 7.51 0.06
C SER A 19 -3.52 9.03 0.08
N VAL A 20 -4.06 9.59 1.17
CA VAL A 20 -4.17 11.04 1.38
C VAL A 20 -2.79 11.68 1.49
N GLN A 21 -1.86 11.07 2.22
CA GLN A 21 -0.49 11.59 2.38
C GLN A 21 0.30 11.55 1.06
N ARG A 22 0.11 10.52 0.24
CA ARG A 22 0.80 10.34 -1.04
C ARG A 22 0.10 11.00 -2.22
N GLY A 23 -1.16 11.42 -2.05
CA GLY A 23 -2.01 11.94 -3.11
C GLY A 23 -2.29 10.95 -4.24
N GLN A 24 -2.25 9.64 -3.96
CA GLN A 24 -2.50 8.58 -4.95
C GLN A 24 -3.20 7.38 -4.33
N ASP A 25 -3.94 6.59 -5.11
CA ASP A 25 -4.56 5.37 -4.61
C ASP A 25 -3.50 4.33 -4.22
N CYS A 26 -3.53 3.89 -2.96
CA CYS A 26 -2.60 2.90 -2.42
C CYS A 26 -3.21 1.49 -2.39
N CYS A 27 -4.45 1.32 -2.84
CA CYS A 27 -5.02 0.00 -3.03
C CYS A 27 -4.18 -0.79 -4.04
N GLY A 28 -3.87 -2.06 -3.75
CA GLY A 28 -2.99 -2.86 -4.60
C GLY A 28 -1.49 -2.58 -4.44
N SER A 29 -1.09 -1.55 -3.69
CA SER A 29 0.32 -1.16 -3.52
C SER A 29 1.04 -1.87 -2.37
N TYR A 30 0.32 -2.65 -1.55
CA TYR A 30 0.87 -3.37 -0.41
C TYR A 30 1.16 -4.83 -0.78
N GLU A 31 2.15 -5.44 -0.13
CA GLU A 31 2.55 -6.84 -0.37
C GLU A 31 1.36 -7.80 -0.17
N PHE A 32 0.57 -7.59 0.88
CA PHE A 32 -0.63 -8.38 1.14
C PHE A 32 -1.71 -8.20 0.06
N CYS A 33 -1.67 -7.16 -0.76
CA CYS A 33 -2.64 -7.02 -1.85
C CYS A 33 -2.48 -8.09 -2.93
N ALA A 34 -1.33 -8.77 -3.01
CA ALA A 34 -1.14 -9.91 -3.92
C ALA A 34 -2.05 -11.10 -3.58
N ASP A 35 -2.37 -11.28 -2.30
CA ASP A 35 -3.26 -12.34 -1.79
C ASP A 35 -4.71 -11.85 -1.58
N CYS A 36 -5.04 -10.64 -2.05
CA CYS A 36 -6.36 -10.02 -1.86
C CYS A 36 -7.41 -10.63 -2.79
N ASP A 37 -8.35 -11.40 -2.23
CA ASP A 37 -9.51 -11.94 -2.95
C ASP A 37 -10.77 -11.12 -2.65
N LYS A 38 -11.21 -10.34 -3.64
CA LYS A 38 -12.38 -9.44 -3.53
C LYS A 38 -13.71 -10.19 -3.40
N SER A 39 -13.70 -11.51 -3.56
CA SER A 39 -14.87 -12.36 -3.39
C SER A 39 -15.18 -12.64 -1.91
N GLN A 40 -14.27 -12.32 -0.99
CA GLN A 40 -14.43 -12.46 0.46
C GLN A 40 -15.08 -11.23 1.10
N ASP A 41 -15.69 -11.42 2.28
CA ASP A 41 -16.30 -10.36 3.09
C ASP A 41 -15.26 -9.34 3.62
N TYR A 42 -14.04 -9.81 3.94
CA TYR A 42 -12.92 -8.98 4.47
C TYR A 42 -11.62 -9.21 3.68
N PRO A 43 -11.57 -8.79 2.42
CA PRO A 43 -10.53 -9.22 1.48
C PRO A 43 -9.13 -8.75 1.88
N CYS A 44 -8.99 -7.56 2.48
CA CYS A 44 -7.69 -7.05 2.92
C CYS A 44 -7.26 -7.66 4.26
N ALA A 45 -8.19 -7.91 5.18
CA ALA A 45 -7.91 -8.57 6.45
C ALA A 45 -7.44 -10.01 6.24
N PHE A 46 -8.15 -10.79 5.42
CA PHE A 46 -7.76 -12.15 5.08
C PHE A 46 -6.40 -12.20 4.37
N ALA A 47 -6.17 -11.28 3.45
CA ALA A 47 -4.88 -11.20 2.76
C ALA A 47 -3.75 -10.79 3.72
N PHE A 48 -4.03 -9.86 4.65
CA PHE A 48 -3.09 -9.48 5.69
C PHE A 48 -2.78 -10.64 6.63
N GLU A 49 -3.74 -11.49 6.98
CA GLU A 49 -3.47 -12.69 7.78
C GLU A 49 -2.65 -13.72 7.01
N LYS A 50 -3.08 -14.08 5.78
CA LYS A 50 -2.32 -15.00 4.91
C LYS A 50 -0.88 -14.57 4.70
N HIS A 51 -0.66 -13.26 4.59
CA HIS A 51 0.65 -12.67 4.37
C HIS A 51 1.41 -12.42 5.69
N GLY A 52 0.70 -12.17 6.79
CA GLY A 52 1.21 -11.86 8.12
C GLY A 52 1.67 -13.08 8.92
N GLU A 53 1.09 -14.26 8.67
CA GLU A 53 1.59 -15.54 9.19
C GLU A 53 3.05 -15.82 8.76
N LYS A 54 3.52 -15.14 7.72
CA LYS A 54 4.89 -15.30 7.19
C LYS A 54 5.90 -14.26 7.67
N LYS A 55 5.52 -13.22 8.43
CA LYS A 55 6.48 -12.29 9.07
C LYS A 55 5.78 -11.27 9.97
N SER A 56 6.28 -11.13 11.21
CA SER A 56 6.12 -9.92 12.03
C SER A 56 6.19 -8.67 11.16
N VAL A 57 5.17 -7.83 11.31
CA VAL A 57 4.97 -6.52 10.68
C VAL A 57 6.31 -5.84 10.42
N LYS A 58 6.83 -5.99 9.20
CA LYS A 58 7.84 -5.09 8.68
C LYS A 58 7.08 -4.02 7.94
N ALA A 59 7.19 -2.80 8.46
CA ALA A 59 6.74 -1.56 7.85
C ALA A 59 6.93 -1.58 6.33
N PRO A 60 6.06 -0.89 5.56
CA PRO A 60 6.20 -0.79 4.12
C PRO A 60 7.66 -0.49 3.80
N LYS A 61 8.28 -1.35 2.98
CA LYS A 61 9.60 -1.10 2.44
C LYS A 61 9.53 0.33 1.90
N PRO A 62 10.32 1.29 2.41
CA PRO A 62 10.27 2.65 1.91
C PRO A 62 10.47 2.52 0.42
N ALA A 63 9.46 2.96 -0.35
CA ALA A 63 9.63 3.18 -1.77
C ALA A 63 10.91 3.97 -1.87
N ALA A 64 11.95 3.32 -2.43
CA ALA A 64 13.26 3.92 -2.54
C ALA A 64 13.01 5.27 -3.18
N LYS A 65 13.26 6.31 -2.39
CA LYS A 65 13.26 7.69 -2.82
C LYS A 65 14.26 7.71 -3.96
N LYS A 66 13.82 7.59 -5.21
CA LYS A 66 14.61 8.00 -6.36
C LYS A 66 14.60 9.52 -6.33
N THR A 67 15.39 10.08 -5.42
CA THR A 67 16.05 11.36 -5.64
C THR A 67 16.94 11.17 -6.86
N ALA A 68 16.53 11.72 -8.00
CA ALA A 68 17.46 12.19 -9.03
C ALA A 68 16.68 13.02 -10.06
N ALA A 69 16.74 14.33 -9.87
CA ALA A 69 16.63 15.28 -10.96
C ALA A 69 17.60 14.90 -12.09
N LYS A 70 17.14 15.01 -13.35
CA LYS A 70 17.88 15.59 -14.49
C LYS A 70 17.07 15.39 -15.77
N LYS A 71 16.38 16.45 -16.22
CA LYS A 71 16.18 16.68 -17.65
C LYS A 71 17.23 17.72 -18.07
N PRO A 72 18.31 17.35 -18.76
CA PRO A 72 19.17 18.33 -19.43
C PRO A 72 18.45 18.86 -20.69
N ALA A 73 18.86 20.08 -21.05
CA ALA A 73 18.26 20.99 -22.02
C ALA A 73 18.13 20.47 -23.46
N ALA A 74 17.15 21.03 -24.20
CA ALA A 74 17.21 21.14 -25.66
C ALA A 74 16.44 22.38 -26.18
N LYS A 75 17.23 23.43 -26.49
CA LYS A 75 17.18 24.29 -27.70
C LYS A 75 15.94 25.12 -28.08
N LYS A 76 16.14 26.45 -28.00
CA LYS A 76 16.27 27.42 -29.13
C LYS A 76 14.99 27.98 -29.80
N SER A 77 14.83 29.30 -29.61
CA SER A 77 14.42 30.37 -30.55
C SER A 77 13.12 30.25 -31.36
N LYS A 78 12.20 31.19 -31.08
CA LYS A 78 11.85 32.24 -32.06
C LYS A 78 11.53 33.52 -31.29
#